data_AF-A0A496XEK9-F1
#
_entry.id   AF-A0A496XEK9-F1
#
_cell.length_a   1.000
_cell.length_b   1.000
_cell.length_c   1.000
_cell.angle_alpha   90.00
_cell.angle_beta   90.00
_cell.angle_gamma   90.00
#
_symmetry.space_group_name_H-M   'P 1'
#
loop_
_entity.id
_entity.type
_entity.pdbx_description
1 polymer ?
#
loop_
_entity_poly.entity_id
_entity_poly.type
_entity_poly.pdbx_seq_one_letter_code
_entity_poly.pdbx_strand_id
1 'polypeptide(L)'
;MTLLVLVLITPSVVSQNSAKYQGWLEQMREQPRGPFSRVRWFCADGTILPPKAYACQPHGGGIQHGQWNAQTLELREQGYLVANLLAGIEPGEVLAEADFDNTYGQLLIEKFLIAMDDGWIMRGAQSYRGAIQEEDERAGARRLLLQMLSREEWIGPHYGAMRVGVKLLPHGQDTASAGLVRQLSAALSDDDPGFMPIRVKIHGAPDASDAVKVREYMSGVTDAGLRSRYGELAEQIDRIYQAAPLPERLRQLADKGWLPPV
;
A
#
# COMPACT_ATOMS: atom_id res chain seq x y z
N MET A 1 36.66 23.38 -37.57
CA MET A 1 35.27 23.24 -38.08
C MET A 1 34.66 22.06 -37.34
N THR A 2 34.01 22.31 -36.21
CA THR A 2 33.47 21.27 -35.31
C THR A 2 31.97 21.17 -35.58
N LEU A 3 31.54 20.04 -36.14
CA LEU A 3 30.15 19.81 -36.50
C LEU A 3 29.37 19.38 -35.25
N LEU A 4 28.49 20.26 -34.76
CA LEU A 4 27.54 19.96 -33.69
C LEU A 4 26.37 19.17 -34.30
N VAL A 5 26.28 17.88 -34.00
CA VAL A 5 25.12 17.06 -34.38
C VAL A 5 24.01 17.30 -33.36
N LEU A 6 23.02 18.09 -33.75
CA LEU A 6 21.79 18.28 -32.99
C LEU A 6 20.88 17.08 -33.23
N VAL A 7 20.79 16.16 -32.27
CA VAL A 7 19.81 15.07 -32.30
C VAL A 7 18.43 15.69 -32.02
N LEU A 8 17.66 15.92 -33.08
CA LEU A 8 16.25 16.29 -33.01
C LEU A 8 15.46 15.05 -32.55
N ILE A 9 15.18 14.95 -31.25
CA ILE A 9 14.21 13.98 -30.73
C ILE A 9 12.84 14.43 -31.25
N THR A 10 12.24 13.64 -32.14
CA THR A 10 10.95 13.97 -32.75
C THR A 10 9.81 13.80 -31.73
N PRO A 11 8.92 14.79 -31.55
CA PRO A 11 7.84 14.75 -30.55
C PRO A 11 6.78 13.65 -30.81
N SER A 12 6.78 13.05 -31.99
CA SER A 12 5.80 12.05 -32.43
C SER A 12 5.87 10.73 -31.65
N VAL A 13 7.07 10.30 -31.22
CA VAL A 13 7.26 9.02 -30.50
C VAL A 13 6.79 9.13 -29.05
N VAL A 14 7.06 10.26 -28.40
CA VAL A 14 6.60 10.55 -27.03
C VAL A 14 5.07 10.54 -26.96
N SER A 15 4.40 11.09 -27.97
CA SER A 15 2.93 11.14 -28.05
C SER A 15 2.26 9.77 -28.24
N GLN A 16 2.84 8.88 -29.06
CA GLN A 16 2.25 7.54 -29.29
C GLN A 16 2.40 6.62 -28.08
N ASN A 17 3.57 6.67 -27.41
CA ASN A 17 3.79 5.91 -26.18
C ASN A 17 2.87 6.38 -25.05
N SER A 18 2.59 7.69 -24.96
CA SER A 18 1.67 8.24 -23.95
C SER A 18 0.26 7.67 -24.08
N ALA A 19 -0.32 7.64 -25.29
CA ALA A 19 -1.66 7.08 -25.49
C ALA A 19 -1.73 5.56 -25.19
N LYS A 20 -0.68 4.82 -25.60
CA LYS A 20 -0.54 3.38 -25.28
C LYS A 20 -0.52 3.14 -23.78
N TYR A 21 0.29 3.88 -23.03
CA TYR A 21 0.43 3.74 -21.58
C TYR A 21 -0.83 4.15 -20.84
N GLN A 22 -1.51 5.21 -21.27
CA GLN A 22 -2.82 5.60 -20.72
C GLN A 22 -3.84 4.47 -20.86
N GLY A 23 -3.93 3.85 -22.05
CA GLY A 23 -4.82 2.72 -22.28
C GLY A 23 -4.47 1.50 -21.41
N TRP A 24 -3.20 1.25 -21.13
CA TRP A 24 -2.79 0.20 -20.20
C TRP A 24 -3.17 0.49 -18.75
N LEU A 25 -3.01 1.74 -18.30
CA LEU A 25 -3.43 2.16 -16.95
C LEU A 25 -4.95 2.05 -16.78
N GLU A 26 -5.74 2.32 -17.82
CA GLU A 26 -7.19 2.09 -17.80
C GLU A 26 -7.53 0.60 -17.70
N GLN A 27 -6.88 -0.25 -18.52
CA GLN A 27 -7.08 -1.69 -18.47
C GLN A 27 -6.75 -2.28 -17.09
N MET A 28 -5.62 -1.89 -16.50
CA MET A 28 -5.23 -2.36 -15.17
C MET A 28 -6.21 -1.93 -14.07
N ARG A 29 -6.82 -0.74 -14.18
CA ARG A 29 -7.84 -0.29 -13.22
C ARG A 29 -9.07 -1.20 -13.20
N GLU A 30 -9.43 -1.79 -14.35
CA GLU A 30 -10.64 -2.60 -14.52
C GLU A 30 -10.41 -4.11 -14.38
N GLN A 31 -9.19 -4.59 -14.67
CA GLN A 31 -8.91 -6.02 -14.68
C GLN A 31 -8.99 -6.65 -13.27
N PRO A 32 -9.53 -7.89 -13.12
CA PRO A 32 -9.63 -8.56 -11.83
C PRO A 32 -8.30 -8.82 -11.10
N ARG A 33 -7.17 -8.81 -11.82
CA ARG A 33 -5.82 -8.92 -11.24
C ARG A 33 -5.02 -7.62 -11.31
N GLY A 34 -5.63 -6.57 -11.85
CA GLY A 34 -5.02 -5.27 -12.12
C GLY A 34 -3.63 -5.37 -12.74
N PRO A 35 -2.58 -4.83 -12.10
CA PRO A 35 -1.22 -4.81 -12.65
C PRO A 35 -0.48 -6.16 -12.52
N PHE A 36 -1.12 -7.19 -11.97
CA PHE A 36 -0.47 -8.47 -11.68
C PHE A 36 -0.89 -9.58 -12.66
N SER A 37 0.06 -10.46 -12.98
CA SER A 37 -0.21 -11.65 -13.81
C SER A 37 -0.66 -12.84 -12.97
N ARG A 38 -0.02 -13.05 -11.81
CA ARG A 38 -0.24 -14.17 -10.88
C ARG A 38 0.35 -13.88 -9.50
N VAL A 39 -0.08 -14.61 -8.45
CA VAL A 39 0.59 -14.62 -7.14
C VAL A 39 1.76 -15.60 -7.16
N ARG A 40 2.86 -15.22 -6.52
CA ARG A 40 4.08 -16.03 -6.37
C ARG A 40 4.70 -15.84 -4.99
N TRP A 41 5.48 -16.83 -4.59
CA TRP A 41 6.47 -16.69 -3.53
C TRP A 41 7.82 -16.32 -4.16
N PHE A 42 8.47 -15.31 -3.59
CA PHE A 42 9.82 -14.87 -3.93
C PHE A 42 10.72 -15.23 -2.75
N CYS A 43 11.54 -16.27 -2.93
CA CYS A 43 12.36 -16.83 -1.86
C CYS A 43 13.68 -16.07 -1.69
N ALA A 44 14.30 -16.19 -0.51
CA ALA A 44 15.54 -15.49 -0.17
C ALA A 44 16.73 -15.87 -1.06
N ASP A 45 16.72 -17.07 -1.64
CA ASP A 45 17.73 -17.53 -2.60
C ASP A 45 17.45 -17.12 -4.06
N GLY A 46 16.40 -16.32 -4.29
CA GLY A 46 15.97 -15.86 -5.62
C GLY A 46 15.01 -16.81 -6.34
N THR A 47 14.70 -17.98 -5.78
CA THR A 47 13.74 -18.92 -6.38
C THR A 47 12.32 -18.34 -6.36
N ILE A 48 11.59 -18.48 -7.47
CA ILE A 48 10.20 -18.04 -7.58
C ILE A 48 9.28 -19.26 -7.63
N LEU A 49 8.38 -19.39 -6.66
CA LEU A 49 7.52 -20.57 -6.50
C LEU A 49 6.02 -20.24 -6.57
N PRO A 50 5.16 -21.22 -6.92
CA PRO A 50 3.71 -21.06 -6.79
C PRO A 50 3.27 -20.75 -5.34
N PRO A 51 2.10 -20.11 -5.11
CA PRO A 51 1.61 -19.69 -3.79
C PRO A 51 1.12 -20.88 -2.95
N LYS A 52 2.04 -21.76 -2.56
CA LYS A 52 1.80 -22.90 -1.67
C LYS A 52 2.34 -22.56 -0.28
N ALA A 53 1.60 -22.93 0.77
CA ALA A 53 2.06 -22.74 2.14
C ALA A 53 3.46 -23.34 2.35
N TYR A 54 4.34 -22.58 3.01
CA TYR A 54 5.73 -22.96 3.33
C TYR A 54 6.63 -23.24 2.10
N ALA A 55 6.25 -22.78 0.90
CA ALA A 55 7.01 -23.04 -0.33
C ALA A 55 8.48 -22.61 -0.23
N CYS A 56 8.76 -21.46 0.38
CA CYS A 56 10.13 -20.96 0.54
C CYS A 56 10.86 -21.43 1.80
N GLN A 57 10.25 -22.27 2.66
CA GLN A 57 10.92 -22.71 3.90
C GLN A 57 12.27 -23.43 3.62
N PRO A 58 12.39 -24.31 2.60
CA PRO A 58 13.68 -24.89 2.21
C PRO A 58 14.66 -23.89 1.58
N HIS A 59 14.18 -22.70 1.20
CA HIS A 59 14.90 -21.66 0.48
C HIS A 59 15.24 -20.44 1.36
N GLY A 60 15.25 -20.62 2.68
CA GLY A 60 15.57 -19.56 3.64
C GLY A 60 14.41 -18.61 3.96
N GLY A 61 13.17 -18.98 3.62
CA GLY A 61 12.01 -18.11 3.72
C GLY A 61 11.82 -17.27 2.45
N GLY A 62 10.77 -16.46 2.44
CA GLY A 62 10.42 -15.65 1.28
C GLY A 62 9.23 -14.76 1.57
N ILE A 63 8.79 -14.04 0.55
CA ILE A 63 7.66 -13.11 0.64
C ILE A 63 6.70 -13.42 -0.49
N GLN A 64 5.40 -13.41 -0.19
CA GLN A 64 4.36 -13.65 -1.18
C GLN A 64 3.79 -12.33 -1.66
N HIS A 65 3.77 -12.12 -2.97
CA HIS A 65 3.07 -10.99 -3.57
C HIS A 65 2.69 -11.27 -5.03
N GLY A 66 2.03 -10.30 -5.65
CA GLY A 66 1.67 -10.31 -7.05
C GLY A 66 2.92 -10.14 -7.91
N GLN A 67 3.11 -11.05 -8.86
CA GLN A 67 4.08 -10.86 -9.94
C GLN A 67 3.50 -9.88 -10.95
N TRP A 68 4.22 -8.80 -11.24
CA TRP A 68 3.85 -7.81 -12.25
C TRP A 68 3.55 -8.48 -13.61
N ASN A 69 2.57 -7.95 -14.32
CA ASN A 69 2.29 -8.34 -15.70
C ASN A 69 3.25 -7.65 -16.69
N ALA A 70 3.25 -8.09 -17.95
CA ALA A 70 4.18 -7.56 -18.96
C ALA A 70 4.02 -6.05 -19.20
N GLN A 71 2.78 -5.52 -19.15
CA GLN A 71 2.52 -4.09 -19.30
C GLN A 71 3.11 -3.28 -18.14
N THR A 72 3.02 -3.80 -16.92
CA THR A 72 3.59 -3.17 -15.72
C THR A 72 5.11 -3.17 -15.79
N LEU A 73 5.72 -4.28 -16.20
CA LEU A 73 7.17 -4.36 -16.39
C LEU A 73 7.66 -3.33 -17.42
N GLU A 74 7.01 -3.26 -18.58
CA GLU A 74 7.35 -2.27 -19.62
C GLU A 74 7.19 -0.83 -19.11
N LEU A 75 6.10 -0.50 -18.40
CA LEU A 75 5.92 0.85 -17.83
C LEU A 75 7.09 1.21 -16.90
N ARG A 76 7.50 0.26 -16.04
CA ARG A 76 8.59 0.44 -15.09
C ARG A 76 9.94 0.59 -15.80
N GLU A 77 10.19 -0.19 -16.84
CA GLU A 77 11.40 -0.04 -17.69
C GLU A 77 11.48 1.35 -18.36
N GLN A 78 10.34 1.99 -18.58
CA GLN A 78 10.23 3.34 -19.15
C GLN A 78 10.20 4.44 -18.08
N GLY A 79 10.43 4.09 -16.81
CA GLY A 79 10.50 5.03 -15.69
C GLY A 79 9.17 5.33 -15.00
N TYR A 80 8.07 4.69 -15.39
CA TYR A 80 6.76 4.80 -14.73
C TYR A 80 6.59 3.68 -13.70
N LEU A 81 6.98 3.95 -12.47
CA LEU A 81 6.94 3.02 -11.35
C LEU A 81 5.51 2.88 -10.83
N VAL A 82 4.74 2.01 -11.47
CA VAL A 82 3.40 1.62 -11.02
C VAL A 82 3.41 0.24 -10.37
N ALA A 83 2.38 -0.03 -9.58
CA ALA A 83 2.18 -1.23 -8.78
C ALA A 83 3.31 -1.48 -7.76
N ASN A 84 3.72 -0.43 -7.04
CA ASN A 84 4.80 -0.53 -6.08
C ASN A 84 4.41 -1.37 -4.86
N LEU A 85 5.31 -2.29 -4.52
CA LEU A 85 5.21 -3.19 -3.39
C LEU A 85 6.29 -2.83 -2.38
N LEU A 86 5.89 -2.75 -1.11
CA LEU A 86 6.81 -2.56 0.01
C LEU A 86 7.20 -3.89 0.65
N ALA A 87 6.41 -4.94 0.41
CA ALA A 87 6.74 -6.29 0.80
C ALA A 87 8.11 -6.69 0.21
N GLY A 88 9.07 -6.99 1.08
CA GLY A 88 10.42 -7.39 0.69
C GLY A 88 11.36 -6.26 0.28
N ILE A 89 10.97 -5.01 0.52
CA ILE A 89 11.89 -3.89 0.33
C ILE A 89 13.12 -4.03 1.25
N GLU A 90 14.30 -3.78 0.69
CA GLU A 90 15.56 -3.68 1.43
C GLU A 90 15.97 -2.20 1.53
N PRO A 91 15.65 -1.49 2.64
CA PRO A 91 15.81 -0.04 2.74
C PRO A 91 17.24 0.43 2.48
N GLY A 92 18.24 -0.36 2.89
CA GLY A 92 19.65 -0.03 2.67
C GLY A 92 20.00 0.04 1.18
N GLU A 93 19.45 -0.86 0.38
CA GLU A 93 19.70 -0.95 -1.06
C GLU A 93 18.95 0.17 -1.80
N VAL A 94 17.64 0.29 -1.58
CA VAL A 94 16.82 1.28 -2.30
C VAL A 94 17.23 2.72 -1.97
N LEU A 95 17.57 3.01 -0.71
CA LEU A 95 18.02 4.35 -0.31
C LEU A 95 19.47 4.66 -0.76
N ALA A 96 20.19 3.69 -1.32
CA ALA A 96 21.49 3.91 -1.95
C ALA A 96 21.37 4.18 -3.47
N GLU A 97 20.18 4.00 -4.06
CA GLU A 97 19.92 4.33 -5.45
C GLU A 97 20.00 5.85 -5.67
N ALA A 98 20.67 6.26 -6.75
CA ALA A 98 20.90 7.68 -7.03
C ALA A 98 19.61 8.49 -7.29
N ASP A 99 18.55 7.84 -7.78
CA ASP A 99 17.27 8.47 -8.13
C ASP A 99 16.14 8.08 -7.15
N PHE A 100 16.50 7.74 -5.90
CA PHE A 100 15.52 7.31 -4.92
C PHE A 100 14.43 8.36 -4.65
N ASP A 101 14.74 9.66 -4.73
CA ASP A 101 13.74 10.73 -4.55
C ASP A 101 12.60 10.64 -5.57
N ASN A 102 12.92 10.32 -6.83
CA ASN A 102 11.92 10.06 -7.87
C ASN A 102 11.14 8.78 -7.58
N THR A 103 11.84 7.69 -7.23
CA THR A 103 11.19 6.42 -6.84
C THR A 103 10.20 6.61 -5.69
N TYR A 104 10.61 7.34 -4.66
CA TYR A 104 9.79 7.65 -3.50
C TYR A 104 8.62 8.58 -3.87
N GLY A 105 8.86 9.60 -4.69
CA GLY A 105 7.81 10.48 -5.21
C GLY A 105 6.71 9.71 -5.96
N GLN A 106 7.09 8.78 -6.84
CA GLN A 106 6.15 7.95 -7.58
C GLN A 106 5.37 7.00 -6.66
N LEU A 107 6.03 6.39 -5.67
CA LEU A 107 5.36 5.60 -4.63
C LEU A 107 4.30 6.44 -3.89
N LEU A 108 4.64 7.67 -3.47
CA LEU A 108 3.70 8.53 -2.75
C LEU A 108 2.51 8.94 -3.61
N ILE A 109 2.74 9.28 -4.88
CA ILE A 109 1.66 9.60 -5.84
C ILE A 109 0.74 8.40 -6.01
N GLU A 110 1.28 7.20 -6.21
CA GLU A 110 0.47 6.00 -6.33
C GLU A 110 -0.37 5.74 -5.08
N LYS A 111 0.23 5.80 -3.88
CA LYS A 111 -0.52 5.57 -2.62
C LYS A 111 -1.60 6.63 -2.40
N PHE A 112 -1.33 7.88 -2.77
CA PHE A 112 -2.34 8.94 -2.77
C PHE A 112 -3.50 8.62 -3.74
N LEU A 113 -3.20 8.24 -4.98
CA LEU A 113 -4.22 7.90 -5.97
C LEU A 113 -5.05 6.68 -5.55
N ILE A 114 -4.41 5.63 -5.01
CA ILE A 114 -5.11 4.47 -4.45
C ILE A 114 -6.09 4.91 -3.36
N ALA A 115 -5.69 5.80 -2.46
CA ALA A 115 -6.54 6.29 -1.37
C ALA A 115 -7.69 7.21 -1.85
N MET A 116 -7.47 7.99 -2.91
CA MET A 116 -8.42 9.03 -3.35
C MET A 116 -9.31 8.60 -4.53
N ASP A 117 -8.94 7.58 -5.29
CA ASP A 117 -9.62 7.13 -6.52
C ASP A 117 -10.06 5.65 -6.43
N ASP A 118 -10.68 5.29 -5.30
CA ASP A 118 -11.24 3.95 -5.02
C ASP A 118 -10.29 2.81 -5.44
N GLY A 119 -9.05 2.87 -4.97
CA GLY A 119 -8.02 1.88 -5.27
C GLY A 119 -7.22 2.13 -6.56
N TRP A 120 -7.56 3.15 -7.37
CA TRP A 120 -6.87 3.52 -8.62
C TRP A 120 -6.43 2.28 -9.43
N ILE A 121 -5.14 2.13 -9.72
CA ILE A 121 -4.55 1.03 -10.50
C ILE A 121 -4.79 -0.36 -9.87
N MET A 122 -5.12 -0.41 -8.58
CA MET A 122 -5.46 -1.62 -7.83
C MET A 122 -6.97 -1.87 -7.73
N ARG A 123 -7.84 -0.98 -8.26
CA ARG A 123 -9.31 -1.05 -8.13
C ARG A 123 -9.87 -2.43 -8.50
N GLY A 124 -9.58 -2.91 -9.70
CA GLY A 124 -10.02 -4.25 -10.13
C GLY A 124 -9.36 -5.39 -9.34
N ALA A 125 -8.18 -5.16 -8.76
CA ALA A 125 -7.41 -6.14 -8.01
C ALA A 125 -7.72 -6.19 -6.50
N GLN A 126 -8.67 -5.40 -5.98
CA GLN A 126 -9.00 -5.38 -4.54
C GLN A 126 -9.44 -6.76 -4.02
N SER A 127 -10.05 -7.58 -4.87
CA SER A 127 -10.46 -8.96 -4.55
C SER A 127 -9.37 -10.01 -4.82
N TYR A 128 -8.23 -9.61 -5.41
CA TYR A 128 -7.15 -10.50 -5.80
C TYR A 128 -6.25 -10.88 -4.61
N ARG A 129 -6.79 -11.76 -3.75
CA ARG A 129 -6.12 -12.22 -2.53
C ARG A 129 -4.72 -12.79 -2.81
N GLY A 130 -3.77 -12.43 -1.96
CA GLY A 130 -2.39 -12.90 -2.03
C GLY A 130 -1.45 -12.01 -2.85
N ALA A 131 -1.99 -11.12 -3.69
CA ALA A 131 -1.16 -10.21 -4.50
C ALA A 131 -0.52 -9.09 -3.66
N ILE A 132 -1.20 -8.69 -2.60
CA ILE A 132 -0.71 -7.76 -1.59
C ILE A 132 -0.93 -8.43 -0.23
N GLN A 133 0.13 -8.57 0.56
CA GLN A 133 0.06 -9.09 1.93
C GLN A 133 0.29 -7.92 2.86
N GLU A 134 -0.75 -7.53 3.58
CA GLU A 134 -0.79 -6.28 4.32
C GLU A 134 0.23 -6.27 5.47
N GLU A 135 0.48 -7.43 6.09
CA GLU A 135 1.52 -7.61 7.09
C GLU A 135 2.92 -7.34 6.52
N ASP A 136 3.24 -7.89 5.35
CA ASP A 136 4.54 -7.72 4.70
C ASP A 136 4.73 -6.30 4.15
N GLU A 137 3.69 -5.73 3.52
CA GLU A 137 3.69 -4.32 3.08
C GLU A 137 3.93 -3.38 4.25
N ARG A 138 3.28 -3.64 5.39
CA ARG A 138 3.42 -2.83 6.59
C ARG A 138 4.81 -2.95 7.19
N ALA A 139 5.34 -4.16 7.26
CA ALA A 139 6.69 -4.41 7.74
C ALA A 139 7.72 -3.68 6.87
N GLY A 140 7.60 -3.78 5.54
CA GLY A 140 8.46 -3.10 4.59
C GLY A 140 8.40 -1.57 4.68
N ALA A 141 7.19 -1.01 4.68
CA ALA A 141 6.96 0.42 4.88
C ALA A 141 7.58 0.94 6.19
N ARG A 142 7.37 0.21 7.30
CA ARG A 142 7.94 0.58 8.59
C ARG A 142 9.46 0.55 8.57
N ARG A 143 10.07 -0.49 8.00
CA ARG A 143 11.52 -0.58 7.82
C ARG A 143 12.06 0.58 7.00
N LEU A 144 11.41 0.89 5.87
CA LEU A 144 11.78 2.01 5.00
C LEU A 144 11.74 3.34 5.75
N LEU A 145 10.60 3.67 6.37
CA LEU A 145 10.42 4.95 7.08
C LEU A 145 11.41 5.10 8.25
N LEU A 146 11.68 4.03 9.02
CA LEU A 146 12.66 4.09 10.10
C LEU A 146 14.09 4.30 9.58
N GLN A 147 14.45 3.67 8.46
CA GLN A 147 15.75 3.87 7.83
C GLN A 147 15.89 5.26 7.22
N MET A 148 14.81 5.85 6.71
CA MET A 148 14.81 7.23 6.23
C MET A 148 15.04 8.21 7.39
N LEU A 149 14.31 8.04 8.51
CA LEU A 149 14.42 8.89 9.70
C LEU A 149 15.82 8.91 10.34
N SER A 150 16.66 7.90 10.08
CA SER A 150 18.02 7.86 10.60
C SER A 150 19.03 8.70 9.79
N ARG A 151 18.61 9.32 8.68
CA ARG A 151 19.47 10.15 7.83
C ARG A 151 19.04 11.61 7.84
N GLU A 152 20.01 12.52 7.90
CA GLU A 152 19.78 13.96 8.07
C GLU A 152 18.95 14.57 6.93
N GLU A 153 19.11 14.09 5.70
CA GLU A 153 18.38 14.62 4.54
C GLU A 153 16.85 14.45 4.68
N TRP A 154 16.38 13.38 5.32
CA TRP A 154 14.95 13.06 5.49
C TRP A 154 14.28 13.74 6.68
N ILE A 155 15.08 14.21 7.64
CA ILE A 155 14.60 15.03 8.75
C ILE A 155 14.84 16.53 8.51
N GLY A 156 15.57 16.90 7.46
CA GLY A 156 15.82 18.27 7.02
C GLY A 156 15.19 18.58 5.67
N PRO A 157 15.96 18.72 4.56
CA PRO A 157 15.44 19.14 3.25
C PRO A 157 14.24 18.32 2.74
N HIS A 158 14.21 17.02 2.98
CA HIS A 158 13.13 16.12 2.50
C HIS A 158 12.02 15.90 3.55
N TYR A 159 11.97 16.70 4.62
CA TYR A 159 10.98 16.56 5.69
C TYR A 159 9.53 16.52 5.18
N GLY A 160 9.20 17.33 4.16
CA GLY A 160 7.88 17.34 3.55
C GLY A 160 7.49 15.99 2.95
N ALA A 161 8.38 15.41 2.14
CA ALA A 161 8.18 14.10 1.53
C ALA A 161 8.11 12.99 2.60
N MET A 162 9.01 13.03 3.59
CA MET A 162 9.00 12.10 4.72
C MET A 162 7.66 12.12 5.46
N ARG A 163 7.15 13.31 5.78
CA ARG A 163 5.86 13.49 6.46
C ARG A 163 4.69 12.94 5.63
N VAL A 164 4.73 13.12 4.31
CA VAL A 164 3.71 12.54 3.42
C VAL A 164 3.79 11.02 3.41
N GLY A 165 4.98 10.42 3.39
CA GLY A 165 5.10 8.97 3.49
C GLY A 165 4.65 8.39 4.83
N VAL A 166 4.94 9.05 5.95
CA VAL A 166 4.36 8.65 7.25
C VAL A 166 2.83 8.68 7.18
N LYS A 167 2.23 9.63 6.47
CA LYS A 167 0.78 9.70 6.33
C LYS A 167 0.20 8.62 5.41
N LEU A 168 0.88 8.29 4.31
CA LEU A 168 0.32 7.45 3.24
C LEU A 168 0.74 5.97 3.33
N LEU A 169 1.90 5.66 3.89
CA LEU A 169 2.42 4.29 3.92
C LEU A 169 1.90 3.53 5.16
N PRO A 170 1.49 2.26 5.01
CA PRO A 170 1.00 1.47 6.12
C PRO A 170 2.19 1.12 7.04
N HIS A 171 2.28 1.64 8.26
CA HIS A 171 3.47 1.39 9.12
C HIS A 171 3.15 1.19 10.61
N GLY A 172 1.87 1.19 10.98
CA GLY A 172 1.39 1.02 12.35
C GLY A 172 1.78 -0.33 12.98
N GLN A 173 1.31 -0.59 14.18
CA GLN A 173 1.37 -1.94 14.76
C GLN A 173 0.07 -2.67 14.45
N ASP A 174 0.12 -3.99 14.28
CA ASP A 174 -1.10 -4.80 14.33
C ASP A 174 -1.58 -4.75 15.80
N THR A 175 -2.50 -3.84 16.05
CA THR A 175 -3.00 -3.55 17.39
C THR A 175 -4.16 -4.48 17.69
N ALA A 176 -4.45 -4.74 18.98
CA ALA A 176 -5.67 -5.44 19.37
C ALA A 176 -6.93 -4.85 18.70
N SER A 177 -6.92 -3.55 18.40
CA SER A 177 -7.95 -2.84 17.62
C SER A 177 -8.08 -3.33 16.17
N ALA A 178 -7.00 -3.65 15.46
CA ALA A 178 -7.07 -4.20 14.10
C ALA A 178 -7.63 -5.63 14.09
N GLY A 179 -7.25 -6.44 15.08
CA GLY A 179 -7.86 -7.76 15.32
C GLY A 179 -9.37 -7.67 15.59
N LEU A 180 -9.78 -6.71 16.43
CA LEU A 180 -11.19 -6.44 16.71
C LEU A 180 -11.97 -6.03 15.46
N VAL A 181 -11.42 -5.15 14.61
CA VAL A 181 -12.05 -4.76 13.34
C VAL A 181 -12.28 -5.95 12.43
N ARG A 182 -11.29 -6.85 12.28
CA ARG A 182 -11.43 -8.07 11.48
C ARG A 182 -12.49 -9.01 12.07
N GLN A 183 -12.56 -9.15 13.40
CA GLN A 183 -13.56 -9.97 14.09
C GLN A 183 -14.98 -9.41 13.91
N LEU A 184 -15.19 -8.11 14.17
CA LEU A 184 -16.48 -7.44 14.00
C LEU A 184 -16.96 -7.53 12.54
N SER A 185 -16.06 -7.28 11.58
CA SER A 185 -16.34 -7.38 10.15
C SER A 185 -16.72 -8.81 9.73
N ALA A 186 -16.07 -9.83 10.29
CA ALA A 186 -16.45 -11.23 10.06
C ALA A 186 -17.84 -11.55 10.61
N ALA A 187 -18.10 -11.24 11.88
CA ALA A 187 -19.39 -11.51 12.51
C ALA A 187 -20.54 -10.78 11.80
N LEU A 188 -20.34 -9.53 11.38
CA LEU A 188 -21.33 -8.77 10.61
C LEU A 188 -21.61 -9.40 9.24
N SER A 189 -20.60 -9.95 8.58
CA SER A 189 -20.80 -10.62 7.28
C SER A 189 -21.45 -11.99 7.40
N ASP A 190 -21.34 -12.65 8.54
CA ASP A 190 -22.03 -13.92 8.81
C ASP A 190 -23.54 -13.67 9.02
N ASP A 191 -23.89 -12.58 9.71
CA ASP A 191 -25.28 -12.19 9.99
C ASP A 191 -25.94 -11.44 8.81
N ASP A 192 -25.17 -10.73 8.00
CA ASP A 192 -25.61 -10.02 6.80
C ASP A 192 -24.67 -10.33 5.60
N PRO A 193 -25.00 -11.35 4.80
CA PRO A 193 -24.18 -11.79 3.67
C PRO A 193 -23.95 -10.70 2.60
N GLY A 194 -24.81 -9.67 2.54
CA GLY A 194 -24.63 -8.54 1.62
C GLY A 194 -23.37 -7.71 1.91
N PHE A 195 -22.86 -7.80 3.14
CA PHE A 195 -21.67 -7.08 3.58
C PHE A 195 -20.34 -7.75 3.17
N MET A 196 -20.39 -8.97 2.63
CA MET A 196 -19.20 -9.76 2.27
C MET A 196 -18.19 -9.01 1.38
N PRO A 197 -18.59 -8.22 0.36
CA PRO A 197 -17.63 -7.46 -0.45
C PRO A 197 -16.80 -6.47 0.38
N ILE A 198 -17.44 -5.75 1.30
CA ILE A 198 -16.78 -4.77 2.19
C ILE A 198 -15.87 -5.52 3.17
N ARG A 199 -16.33 -6.66 3.73
CA ARG A 199 -15.50 -7.51 4.59
C ARG A 199 -14.22 -7.97 3.88
N VAL A 200 -14.32 -8.46 2.64
CA VAL A 200 -13.14 -8.94 1.89
C VAL A 200 -12.09 -7.83 1.80
N LYS A 201 -12.53 -6.59 1.55
CA LYS A 201 -11.65 -5.42 1.52
C LYS A 201 -11.05 -5.11 2.89
N ILE A 202 -11.87 -4.97 3.94
CA ILE A 202 -11.40 -4.68 5.31
C ILE A 202 -10.41 -5.73 5.81
N HIS A 203 -10.59 -7.00 5.43
CA HIS A 203 -9.69 -8.08 5.80
C HIS A 203 -8.35 -8.03 5.05
N GLY A 204 -8.37 -7.71 3.75
CA GLY A 204 -7.19 -7.77 2.90
C GLY A 204 -6.35 -6.50 2.87
N ALA A 205 -6.98 -5.32 2.98
CA ALA A 205 -6.32 -4.02 2.92
C ALA A 205 -7.19 -2.96 3.63
N PRO A 206 -7.26 -2.99 4.97
CA PRO A 206 -8.00 -1.97 5.71
C PRO A 206 -7.38 -0.58 5.53
N ASP A 207 -8.22 0.44 5.41
CA ASP A 207 -7.82 1.85 5.44
C ASP A 207 -8.90 2.74 6.08
N ALA A 208 -8.59 4.03 6.26
CA ALA A 208 -9.49 4.99 6.90
C ALA A 208 -10.83 5.18 6.14
N SER A 209 -10.86 4.97 4.82
CA SER A 209 -12.08 5.11 4.01
C SER A 209 -13.09 3.99 4.30
N ASP A 210 -12.67 2.87 4.89
CA ASP A 210 -13.58 1.77 5.24
C ASP A 210 -14.65 2.20 6.23
N ALA A 211 -14.34 3.10 7.15
CA ALA A 211 -15.33 3.62 8.08
C ALA A 211 -16.46 4.35 7.34
N VAL A 212 -16.15 5.02 6.22
CA VAL A 212 -17.15 5.66 5.36
C VAL A 212 -17.99 4.60 4.65
N LYS A 213 -17.36 3.60 4.01
CA LYS A 213 -18.06 2.50 3.31
C LYS A 213 -18.98 1.71 4.25
N VAL A 214 -18.56 1.49 5.50
CA VAL A 214 -19.38 0.83 6.52
C VAL A 214 -20.59 1.69 6.89
N ARG A 215 -20.43 3.01 7.05
CA ARG A 215 -21.54 3.93 7.34
C ARG A 215 -22.53 4.04 6.19
N GLU A 216 -22.03 4.05 4.95
CA GLU A 216 -22.86 4.04 3.75
C GLU A 216 -23.68 2.76 3.68
N TYR A 217 -23.06 1.60 3.88
CA TYR A 217 -23.77 0.31 3.93
C TYR A 217 -24.82 0.28 5.04
N MET A 218 -24.44 0.74 6.25
CA MET A 218 -25.33 0.85 7.41
C MET A 218 -26.58 1.69 7.11
N SER A 219 -26.50 2.69 6.23
CA SER A 219 -27.66 3.54 5.89
C SER A 219 -28.82 2.76 5.26
N GLY A 220 -28.52 1.67 4.55
CA GLY A 220 -29.50 0.77 3.95
C GLY A 220 -30.02 -0.35 4.87
N VAL A 221 -29.43 -0.52 6.05
CA VAL A 221 -29.82 -1.55 7.03
C VAL A 221 -30.96 -1.03 7.90
N THR A 222 -32.04 -1.79 7.98
CA THR A 222 -33.24 -1.44 8.77
C THR A 222 -33.23 -2.02 10.19
N ASP A 223 -32.54 -3.14 10.40
CA ASP A 223 -32.42 -3.77 11.72
C ASP A 223 -31.56 -2.92 12.68
N ALA A 224 -32.15 -2.50 13.81
CA ALA A 224 -31.50 -1.61 14.76
C ALA A 224 -30.25 -2.23 15.42
N GLY A 225 -30.26 -3.55 15.64
CA GLY A 225 -29.13 -4.27 16.24
C GLY A 225 -27.93 -4.32 15.31
N LEU A 226 -28.16 -4.67 14.04
CA LEU A 226 -27.14 -4.65 12.99
C LEU A 226 -26.61 -3.23 12.75
N ARG A 227 -27.49 -2.22 12.69
CA ARG A 227 -27.06 -0.81 12.57
C ARG A 227 -26.11 -0.41 13.69
N SER A 228 -26.41 -0.77 14.94
CA SER A 228 -25.53 -0.48 16.09
C SER A 228 -24.15 -1.11 15.92
N ARG A 229 -24.10 -2.38 15.49
CA ARG A 229 -22.84 -3.10 15.27
C ARG A 229 -22.03 -2.54 14.09
N TYR A 230 -22.68 -2.11 13.01
CA TYR A 230 -22.01 -1.41 11.93
C TYR A 230 -21.45 -0.06 12.38
N GLY A 231 -22.18 0.68 13.22
CA GLY A 231 -21.68 1.90 13.87
C GLY A 231 -20.42 1.63 14.69
N GLU A 232 -20.43 0.59 15.51
CA GLU A 232 -19.25 0.16 16.28
C GLU A 232 -18.07 -0.17 15.37
N LEU A 233 -18.28 -0.97 14.30
CA LEU A 233 -17.22 -1.29 13.35
C LEU A 233 -16.61 -0.03 12.74
N ALA A 234 -17.43 0.93 12.30
CA ALA A 234 -16.94 2.18 11.72
C ALA A 234 -16.13 3.01 12.73
N GLU A 235 -16.57 3.09 13.99
CA GLU A 235 -15.82 3.78 15.05
C GLU A 235 -14.50 3.10 15.40
N GLN A 236 -14.45 1.76 15.37
CA GLN A 236 -13.20 1.04 15.61
C GLN A 236 -12.21 1.27 14.47
N ILE A 237 -12.68 1.30 13.22
CA ILE A 237 -11.85 1.67 12.06
C ILE A 237 -11.33 3.10 12.24
N ASP A 238 -12.20 4.07 12.54
CA ASP A 238 -11.78 5.46 12.78
C ASP A 238 -10.73 5.57 13.88
N ARG A 239 -10.86 4.81 14.97
CA ARG A 239 -9.90 4.81 16.08
C ARG A 239 -8.52 4.29 15.68
N ILE A 240 -8.43 3.32 14.76
CA ILE A 240 -7.15 2.83 14.24
C ILE A 240 -6.44 3.91 13.43
N TYR A 241 -7.20 4.68 12.65
CA TYR A 241 -6.66 5.69 11.74
C TYR A 241 -6.69 7.12 12.31
N GLN A 242 -7.28 7.33 13.49
CA GLN A 242 -7.13 8.54 14.28
C GLN A 242 -5.72 8.55 14.89
N ALA A 243 -4.93 9.55 14.52
CA ALA A 243 -3.70 9.81 15.24
C ALA A 243 -4.03 10.13 16.71
N ALA A 244 -3.50 9.34 17.64
CA ALA A 244 -3.51 9.72 19.05
C ALA A 244 -2.90 11.13 19.18
N PRO A 245 -3.43 12.00 20.06
CA PRO A 245 -2.89 13.34 20.24
C PRO A 245 -1.38 13.27 20.49
N LEU A 246 -0.60 13.88 19.59
CA LEU A 246 0.87 13.83 19.65
C LEU A 246 1.42 14.13 21.05
N PRO A 247 0.90 15.11 21.82
CA PRO A 247 1.38 15.38 23.17
C PRO A 247 1.19 14.22 24.16
N GLU A 248 0.10 13.45 24.03
CA GLU A 248 -0.16 12.30 24.89
C GLU A 248 0.73 11.13 24.49
N ARG A 249 0.93 10.92 23.19
CA ARG A 249 1.83 9.88 22.70
C ARG A 249 3.29 10.16 23.06
N LEU A 250 3.74 11.41 22.96
CA LEU A 250 5.07 11.85 23.39
C LEU A 250 5.27 11.65 24.88
N ARG A 251 4.26 11.97 25.71
CA ARG A 251 4.27 11.67 27.15
C ARG A 251 4.40 10.17 27.42
N GLN A 252 3.59 9.33 26.78
CA GLN A 252 3.70 7.87 26.92
C GLN A 252 5.07 7.32 26.50
N LEU A 253 5.73 7.93 25.50
CA LEU A 253 7.07 7.53 25.06
C LEU A 253 8.16 8.04 26.02
N ALA A 254 8.02 9.26 26.54
CA ALA A 254 8.89 9.79 27.59
C ALA A 254 8.80 8.96 28.88
N ASP A 255 7.58 8.58 29.30
CA ASP A 255 7.33 7.71 30.46
C ASP A 255 7.95 6.31 30.28
N LYS A 256 8.15 5.87 29.03
CA LYS A 256 8.84 4.61 28.68
C LYS A 256 10.35 4.78 28.48
N GLY A 257 10.90 5.97 28.77
CA GLY A 257 12.32 6.27 28.65
C GLY A 257 12.83 6.37 27.20
N TRP A 258 11.94 6.50 26.22
CA TRP A 258 12.30 6.61 24.80
C TRP A 258 12.63 8.04 24.35
N LEU A 259 12.34 9.03 25.20
CA LEU A 259 12.68 10.44 24.98
C LEU A 259 13.31 11.00 26.26
N PRO A 260 14.28 11.93 26.15
CA PRO A 260 14.74 12.66 27.33
C PRO A 260 13.56 13.38 27.99
N PRO A 261 13.55 13.52 29.33
CA PRO A 261 12.51 14.27 30.02
C PRO A 261 12.47 15.70 29.48
N VAL A 262 11.26 16.17 29.16
CA VAL A 262 10.98 17.51 28.63
C VAL A 262 11.12 18.56 29.72
#